data_AF-I3D475-F1
#
_entry.id   AF-I3D475-F1
#
_cell.length_a   1.000
_cell.length_b   1.000
_cell.length_c   1.000
_cell.angle_alpha   90.00
_cell.angle_beta   90.00
_cell.angle_gamma   90.00
#
_symmetry.space_group_name_H-M   'P 1'
#
loop_
_entity.id
_entity.type
_entity.pdbx_description
1 polymer ?
#
loop_
_entity_poly.entity_id
_entity_poly.type
_entity_poly.pdbx_seq_one_letter_code
_entity_poly.pdbx_strand_id
1 'polypeptide(L)'
;MASSPTIMDSDFRYIDKMGNLLRTRTELTIAQMLTFLEQDYEYNHKLVLKNGNEVTVDFKTKKGLIEVIDNDQDIEKYKQIKEDFPEDKVMAIGHAKYVAQIKELQDIVFYEKSPQTGSIFLEDASFSFDYAHILPLVEKCSILHGHTSSVMVELVGQMKDNLLLDFGVAKKIIKEVVNVFDHKFFINRRYLKKEDGSHYHIQFEGPKGMFELQVPKNTTYLLEGEATVENLSSEIIKLLAPKMPSNVEALGVYIYEGYNKGSHIISNISR
;
A
#
# COMPACT_ATOMS: atom_id res chain seq x y z
N MET A 1 22.71 14.79 -37.79
CA MET A 1 22.50 14.63 -36.34
C MET A 1 22.56 13.14 -36.07
N ALA A 2 23.54 12.68 -35.28
CA ALA A 2 23.65 11.27 -34.93
C ALA A 2 22.55 10.94 -33.90
N SER A 3 21.67 10.00 -34.24
CA SER A 3 20.66 9.48 -33.32
C SER A 3 21.37 8.70 -32.20
N SER A 4 21.33 9.21 -30.98
CA SER A 4 21.73 8.46 -29.79
C SER A 4 20.92 7.17 -29.73
N PRO A 5 21.54 5.98 -29.55
CA PRO A 5 20.79 4.74 -29.42
C PRO A 5 19.92 4.81 -28.15
N THR A 6 18.64 4.49 -28.30
CA THR A 6 17.70 4.33 -27.17
C THR A 6 18.18 3.16 -26.31
N ILE A 7 18.65 3.45 -25.10
CA ILE A 7 19.08 2.44 -24.12
C ILE A 7 17.83 1.69 -23.66
N MET A 8 17.76 0.39 -23.92
CA MET A 8 16.71 -0.49 -23.40
C MET A 8 17.13 -1.08 -22.04
N ASP A 9 16.18 -1.54 -21.22
CA ASP A 9 16.49 -2.20 -19.94
C ASP A 9 17.43 -3.41 -20.11
N SER A 10 17.42 -4.06 -21.27
CA SER A 10 18.33 -5.15 -21.65
C SER A 10 19.79 -4.73 -21.83
N ASP A 11 20.07 -3.43 -21.98
CA ASP A 11 21.41 -2.87 -22.16
C ASP A 11 22.11 -2.61 -20.81
N PHE A 12 21.35 -2.61 -19.70
CA PHE A 12 21.92 -2.48 -18.37
C PHE A 12 22.49 -3.82 -17.89
N ARG A 13 23.70 -3.76 -17.35
CA ARG A 13 24.31 -4.86 -16.60
C ARG A 13 24.42 -4.43 -15.14
N TYR A 14 24.15 -5.35 -14.22
CA TYR A 14 24.23 -5.10 -12.79
C TYR A 14 25.46 -5.78 -12.20
N ILE A 15 26.02 -5.23 -11.13
CA ILE A 15 27.18 -5.81 -10.44
C ILE A 15 26.75 -6.15 -9.01
N ASP A 16 26.95 -7.40 -8.61
CA ASP A 16 26.71 -7.82 -7.23
C ASP A 16 27.90 -7.51 -6.29
N LYS A 17 27.75 -7.84 -5.01
CA LYS A 17 28.81 -7.64 -4.01
C LYS A 17 30.05 -8.53 -4.23
N MET A 18 29.95 -9.57 -5.05
CA MET A 18 31.02 -10.49 -5.40
C MET A 18 31.73 -10.10 -6.71
N GLY A 19 31.22 -9.06 -7.40
CA GLY A 19 31.76 -8.58 -8.67
C GLY A 19 31.21 -9.29 -9.91
N ASN A 20 30.17 -10.12 -9.78
CA ASN A 20 29.55 -10.78 -10.93
C ASN A 20 28.73 -9.78 -11.75
N LEU A 21 28.81 -9.91 -13.08
CA LEU A 21 28.04 -9.10 -14.01
C LEU A 21 26.72 -9.79 -14.36
N LEU A 22 25.66 -9.33 -13.72
CA LEU A 22 24.30 -9.85 -13.86
C LEU A 22 23.59 -9.19 -15.04
N ARG A 23 22.77 -9.97 -15.74
CA ARG A 23 22.03 -9.61 -16.94
C ARG A 23 20.70 -8.96 -16.64
N THR A 24 20.06 -9.28 -15.52
CA THR A 24 18.72 -8.76 -15.17
C THR A 24 18.62 -8.26 -13.73
N ARG A 25 17.60 -7.43 -13.47
CA ARG A 25 17.28 -6.96 -12.12
C ARG A 25 16.79 -8.08 -11.21
N THR A 26 16.14 -9.10 -11.77
CA THR A 26 15.74 -10.32 -11.07
C THR A 26 16.96 -11.06 -10.54
N GLU A 27 17.96 -11.28 -11.39
CA GLU A 27 19.24 -11.87 -10.99
C GLU A 27 19.92 -11.04 -9.87
N LEU A 28 19.93 -9.70 -9.98
CA LEU A 28 20.48 -8.83 -8.91
C LEU A 28 19.75 -9.01 -7.58
N THR A 29 18.43 -9.10 -7.63
CA THR A 29 17.60 -9.27 -6.43
C THR A 29 17.89 -10.62 -5.75
N ILE A 30 18.04 -11.69 -6.54
CA ILE A 30 18.42 -13.02 -6.05
C ILE A 30 19.82 -12.98 -5.44
N ALA A 31 20.80 -12.40 -6.13
CA ALA A 31 22.17 -12.25 -5.62
C ALA A 31 22.21 -11.48 -4.29
N GLN A 32 21.45 -10.38 -4.18
CA GLN A 32 21.33 -9.60 -2.95
C GLN A 32 20.65 -10.39 -1.82
N MET A 33 19.60 -11.15 -2.13
CA MET A 33 18.91 -12.02 -1.19
C MET A 33 19.84 -13.13 -0.67
N LEU A 34 20.54 -13.83 -1.55
CA LEU A 34 21.50 -14.87 -1.17
C LEU A 34 22.61 -14.30 -0.29
N THR A 35 23.12 -13.11 -0.65
CA THR A 35 24.11 -12.40 0.17
C THR A 35 23.54 -12.04 1.55
N PHE A 36 22.31 -11.54 1.62
CA PHE A 36 21.64 -11.19 2.88
C PHE A 36 21.42 -12.42 3.78
N LEU A 37 21.11 -13.57 3.20
CA LEU A 37 20.92 -14.84 3.90
C LEU A 37 22.23 -15.58 4.21
N GLU A 38 23.37 -14.95 3.96
CA GLU A 38 24.71 -15.53 4.13
C GLU A 38 24.85 -16.89 3.40
N GLN A 39 24.26 -17.00 2.21
CA GLN A 39 24.36 -18.20 1.36
C GLN A 39 25.36 -17.96 0.23
N ASP A 40 26.40 -18.80 0.18
CA ASP A 40 27.33 -18.84 -0.95
C ASP A 40 26.61 -19.31 -2.22
N TYR A 41 26.96 -18.69 -3.35
CA TYR A 41 26.48 -19.10 -4.67
C TYR A 41 27.54 -18.96 -5.76
N GLU A 42 27.35 -19.72 -6.82
CA GLU A 42 28.08 -19.64 -8.08
C GLU A 42 27.11 -19.11 -9.16
N TYR A 43 27.46 -18.00 -9.79
CA TYR A 43 26.67 -17.41 -10.88
C TYR A 43 27.10 -17.98 -12.24
N ASN A 44 26.14 -18.24 -13.14
CA ASN A 44 26.34 -18.92 -14.43
C ASN A 44 26.99 -20.33 -14.29
N HIS A 45 26.42 -21.16 -13.42
CA HIS A 45 26.88 -22.52 -13.23
C HIS A 45 26.65 -23.37 -14.48
N LYS A 46 27.71 -23.99 -15.01
CA LYS A 46 27.64 -24.88 -16.18
C LYS A 46 27.18 -26.28 -15.77
N LEU A 47 26.19 -26.79 -16.50
CA LEU A 47 25.59 -28.10 -16.30
C LEU A 47 25.57 -28.87 -17.62
N VAL A 48 25.95 -30.15 -17.61
CA VAL A 48 25.87 -31.03 -18.78
C VAL A 48 24.63 -31.90 -18.66
N LEU A 49 23.68 -31.70 -19.57
CA LEU A 49 22.43 -32.45 -19.65
C LEU A 49 22.67 -33.92 -20.04
N LYS A 50 21.71 -34.81 -19.79
CA LYS A 50 21.79 -36.25 -20.15
C LYS A 50 21.95 -36.47 -21.65
N ASN A 51 21.43 -35.53 -22.46
CA ASN A 51 21.58 -35.54 -23.92
C ASN A 51 22.96 -35.06 -24.41
N GLY A 52 23.87 -34.68 -23.49
CA GLY A 52 25.23 -34.23 -23.79
C GLY A 52 25.37 -32.73 -24.06
N ASN A 53 24.26 -31.98 -24.09
CA ASN A 53 24.30 -30.53 -24.27
C ASN A 53 24.72 -29.80 -22.99
N GLU A 54 25.54 -28.77 -23.11
CA GLU A 54 25.90 -27.88 -22.00
C GLU A 54 24.89 -26.74 -21.89
N VAL A 55 24.36 -26.50 -20.69
CA VAL A 55 23.50 -25.36 -20.35
C VAL A 55 24.09 -24.61 -19.17
N THR A 56 23.75 -23.33 -19.04
CA THR A 56 24.10 -22.52 -17.87
C THR A 56 22.87 -22.28 -17.03
N VAL A 57 23.00 -22.57 -15.73
CA VAL A 57 22.03 -22.26 -14.69
C VAL A 57 22.45 -20.99 -13.97
N ASP A 58 21.51 -20.10 -13.67
CA ASP A 58 21.87 -18.76 -13.20
C ASP A 58 22.55 -18.76 -11.84
N PHE A 59 22.02 -19.51 -10.87
CA PHE A 59 22.65 -19.62 -9.56
C PHE A 59 22.71 -21.06 -9.08
N LYS A 60 23.89 -21.49 -8.65
CA LYS A 60 24.08 -22.71 -7.86
C LYS A 60 24.39 -22.35 -6.42
N THR A 61 23.62 -22.92 -5.50
CA THR A 61 23.84 -22.81 -4.05
C THR A 61 24.16 -24.18 -3.47
N LYS A 62 24.57 -24.23 -2.20
CA LYS A 62 24.73 -25.50 -1.46
C LYS A 62 23.43 -26.32 -1.36
N LYS A 63 22.26 -25.66 -1.47
CA LYS A 63 20.94 -26.28 -1.27
C LYS A 63 20.25 -26.68 -2.57
N GLY A 64 20.74 -26.21 -3.71
CA GLY A 64 20.08 -26.41 -4.99
C GLY A 64 20.42 -25.33 -6.02
N LEU A 65 19.76 -25.47 -7.16
CA LEU A 65 19.87 -24.63 -8.34
C LEU A 65 18.71 -23.62 -8.39
N ILE A 66 18.98 -22.41 -8.85
CA ILE A 66 17.98 -21.36 -9.09
C ILE A 66 18.16 -20.88 -10.53
N GLU A 67 17.07 -20.97 -11.28
CA GLU A 67 17.00 -20.56 -12.68
C GLU A 67 16.07 -19.36 -12.84
N VAL A 68 16.53 -18.32 -13.54
CA VAL A 68 15.74 -17.13 -13.84
C VAL A 68 15.00 -17.31 -15.17
N ILE A 69 13.69 -17.16 -15.15
CA ILE A 69 12.82 -17.40 -16.32
C ILE A 69 12.39 -16.07 -16.95
N ASP A 70 13.09 -15.66 -18.01
CA ASP A 70 12.82 -14.40 -18.71
C ASP A 70 12.16 -14.60 -20.08
N ASN A 71 12.23 -15.81 -20.64
CA ASN A 71 11.65 -16.15 -21.94
C ASN A 71 11.25 -17.64 -22.03
N ASP A 72 10.63 -18.04 -23.14
CA ASP A 72 10.18 -19.43 -23.34
C ASP A 72 11.35 -20.43 -23.46
N GLN A 73 12.56 -20.01 -23.84
CA GLN A 73 13.73 -20.90 -23.87
C GLN A 73 14.19 -21.27 -22.46
N ASP A 74 14.12 -20.34 -21.50
CA ASP A 74 14.45 -20.62 -20.09
C ASP A 74 13.47 -21.62 -19.48
N ILE A 75 12.19 -21.60 -19.89
CA ILE A 75 11.20 -22.60 -19.48
C ILE A 75 11.61 -24.00 -19.93
N GLU A 76 11.96 -24.16 -21.21
CA GLU A 76 12.34 -25.47 -21.75
C GLU A 76 13.65 -25.96 -21.15
N LYS A 77 14.63 -25.06 -20.95
CA LYS A 77 15.87 -25.33 -20.22
C LYS A 77 15.58 -25.82 -18.79
N TYR A 78 14.70 -25.13 -18.06
CA TYR A 78 14.30 -25.52 -16.71
C TYR A 78 13.64 -26.90 -16.64
N LYS A 79 12.69 -27.18 -17.55
CA LYS A 79 12.02 -28.50 -17.63
C LYS A 79 13.04 -29.61 -17.88
N GLN A 80 13.95 -29.40 -18.83
CA GLN A 80 14.99 -30.37 -19.17
C GLN A 80 15.93 -30.63 -17.99
N ILE A 81 16.34 -29.59 -17.25
CA ILE A 81 17.17 -29.74 -16.04
C ILE A 81 16.44 -30.60 -15.00
N LYS A 82 15.15 -30.37 -14.75
CA LYS A 82 14.38 -31.19 -13.80
C LYS A 82 14.24 -32.64 -14.22
N GLU A 83 14.03 -32.89 -15.51
CA GLU A 83 13.93 -34.26 -16.05
C GLU A 83 15.28 -35.00 -15.96
N ASP A 84 16.37 -34.29 -16.25
CA ASP A 84 17.71 -34.86 -16.21
C ASP A 84 18.22 -35.05 -14.76
N PHE A 85 17.83 -34.17 -13.85
CA PHE A 85 18.29 -34.14 -12.46
C PHE A 85 17.11 -34.14 -11.46
N PRO A 86 16.32 -35.22 -11.37
CA PRO A 86 15.10 -35.26 -10.55
C PRO A 86 15.36 -35.18 -9.04
N GLU A 87 16.56 -35.56 -8.59
CA GLU A 87 16.97 -35.51 -7.19
C GLU A 87 17.52 -34.13 -6.78
N ASP A 88 17.85 -33.27 -7.75
CA ASP A 88 18.35 -31.93 -7.48
C ASP A 88 17.19 -30.97 -7.16
N LYS A 89 17.39 -30.14 -6.14
CA LYS A 89 16.44 -29.07 -5.82
C LYS A 89 16.62 -27.94 -6.82
N VAL A 90 15.71 -27.82 -7.79
CA VAL A 90 15.77 -26.79 -8.84
C VAL A 90 14.57 -25.84 -8.72
N MET A 91 14.86 -24.59 -8.36
CA MET A 91 13.89 -23.51 -8.23
C MET A 91 13.88 -22.66 -9.51
N ALA A 92 12.69 -22.27 -9.98
CA ALA A 92 12.53 -21.29 -11.05
C ALA A 92 12.01 -19.97 -10.47
N ILE A 93 12.57 -18.84 -10.89
CA ILE A 93 12.13 -17.49 -10.50
C ILE A 93 11.98 -16.65 -11.76
N GLY A 94 10.83 -16.09 -12.05
CA GLY A 94 10.67 -15.27 -13.25
C GLY A 94 9.29 -14.66 -13.39
N HIS A 95 9.08 -13.92 -14.46
CA HIS A 95 7.82 -13.21 -14.70
C HIS A 95 6.66 -14.20 -14.91
N ALA A 96 5.49 -13.96 -14.31
CA ALA A 96 4.44 -14.99 -14.26
C ALA A 96 3.83 -15.36 -15.62
N LYS A 97 4.00 -14.51 -16.65
CA LYS A 97 3.69 -14.86 -18.04
C LYS A 97 4.37 -16.17 -18.48
N TYR A 98 5.61 -16.40 -18.05
CA TYR A 98 6.40 -17.57 -18.42
C TYR A 98 6.21 -18.71 -17.41
N VAL A 99 6.23 -18.39 -16.11
CA VAL A 99 6.09 -19.39 -15.04
C VAL A 99 4.70 -20.07 -15.05
N ALA A 100 3.64 -19.39 -15.47
CA ALA A 100 2.30 -19.99 -15.59
C ALA A 100 2.18 -21.09 -16.67
N GLN A 101 3.13 -21.18 -17.60
CA GLN A 101 3.20 -22.25 -18.60
C GLN A 101 3.82 -23.54 -18.02
N ILE A 102 4.48 -23.44 -16.86
CA ILE A 102 5.05 -24.56 -16.11
C ILE A 102 3.94 -25.07 -15.17
N LYS A 103 3.11 -25.97 -15.70
CA LYS A 103 1.83 -26.41 -15.08
C LYS A 103 1.95 -27.28 -13.82
N GLU A 104 3.13 -27.45 -13.27
CA GLU A 104 3.37 -28.24 -12.06
C GLU A 104 4.42 -27.52 -11.23
N LEU A 105 4.07 -26.97 -10.06
CA LEU A 105 5.01 -26.67 -8.98
C LEU A 105 4.28 -26.23 -7.69
N GLN A 106 4.64 -26.90 -6.59
CA GLN A 106 4.32 -26.53 -5.20
C GLN A 106 5.37 -25.59 -4.58
N ASP A 107 6.31 -25.05 -5.38
CA ASP A 107 7.38 -24.18 -4.88
C ASP A 107 7.08 -22.71 -5.18
N ILE A 108 7.50 -21.84 -4.24
CA ILE A 108 7.18 -20.41 -4.11
C ILE A 108 7.16 -19.70 -5.48
N VAL A 109 5.95 -19.47 -5.99
CA VAL A 109 5.67 -18.69 -7.18
C VAL A 109 5.46 -17.24 -6.76
N PHE A 110 6.37 -16.34 -7.15
CA PHE A 110 6.04 -14.91 -7.18
C PHE A 110 5.13 -14.67 -8.39
N TYR A 111 3.85 -14.44 -8.11
CA TYR A 111 2.88 -14.00 -9.09
C TYR A 111 3.20 -12.56 -9.53
N GLU A 112 3.78 -12.39 -10.72
CA GLU A 112 3.56 -11.18 -11.53
C GLU A 112 2.67 -11.49 -12.74
N LYS A 113 1.42 -11.83 -12.42
CA LYS A 113 0.26 -11.43 -13.23
C LYS A 113 -0.64 -10.51 -12.40
N SER A 114 -0.02 -9.76 -11.48
CA SER A 114 -0.75 -8.78 -10.69
C SER A 114 -1.01 -7.56 -11.56
N PRO A 115 -2.23 -6.99 -11.53
CA PRO A 115 -2.46 -5.59 -11.88
C PRO A 115 -1.27 -4.77 -11.35
N GLN A 116 -0.68 -3.90 -12.17
CA GLN A 116 0.35 -3.00 -11.62
C GLN A 116 -0.26 -2.30 -10.40
N THR A 117 0.36 -2.41 -9.23
CA THR A 117 -0.11 -1.65 -8.07
C THR A 117 0.07 -0.17 -8.40
N GLY A 118 -1.03 0.56 -8.42
CA GLY A 118 -1.05 1.99 -8.65
C GLY A 118 -1.44 2.74 -7.39
N SER A 119 -1.03 3.99 -7.32
CA SER A 119 -1.56 4.96 -6.37
C SER A 119 -2.09 6.16 -7.13
N ILE A 120 -3.24 6.67 -6.71
CA ILE A 120 -3.73 8.00 -7.11
C ILE A 120 -4.03 8.80 -5.85
N PHE A 121 -3.75 10.10 -5.88
CA PHE A 121 -4.15 11.02 -4.82
C PHE A 121 -5.10 12.08 -5.38
N LEU A 122 -6.05 12.49 -4.56
CA LEU A 122 -7.00 13.54 -4.88
C LEU A 122 -7.00 14.60 -3.80
N GLU A 123 -6.79 15.83 -4.23
CA GLU A 123 -7.00 17.04 -3.46
C GLU A 123 -8.01 17.91 -4.22
N ASP A 124 -9.06 18.35 -3.54
CA ASP A 124 -10.11 19.16 -4.15
C ASP A 124 -10.68 20.10 -3.10
N ALA A 125 -11.04 21.33 -3.50
CA ALA A 125 -11.62 22.30 -2.58
C ALA A 125 -12.94 21.82 -1.94
N SER A 126 -13.65 20.89 -2.59
CA SER A 126 -14.87 20.28 -2.02
C SER A 126 -14.60 19.18 -0.99
N PHE A 127 -13.34 18.87 -0.68
CA PHE A 127 -12.93 17.99 0.41
C PHE A 127 -12.58 18.78 1.67
N SER A 128 -13.05 20.02 1.76
CA SER A 128 -12.96 20.82 2.97
C SER A 128 -14.27 20.75 3.75
N PHE A 129 -14.17 20.81 5.08
CA PHE A 129 -15.33 20.84 5.98
C PHE A 129 -15.10 21.75 7.18
N ASP A 130 -16.16 22.41 7.61
CA ASP A 130 -16.16 23.31 8.77
C ASP A 130 -16.72 22.60 9.99
N TYR A 131 -16.05 22.73 11.13
CA TYR A 131 -16.48 22.07 12.35
C TYR A 131 -16.10 22.84 13.61
N ALA A 132 -16.77 22.50 14.70
CA ALA A 132 -16.40 22.92 16.04
C ALA A 132 -15.96 21.71 16.88
N HIS A 133 -15.06 21.89 17.84
CA HIS A 133 -14.66 20.83 18.75
C HIS A 133 -14.16 21.36 20.10
N ILE A 134 -13.94 20.43 21.04
CA ILE A 134 -13.25 20.68 22.31
C ILE A 134 -12.25 19.54 22.55
N LEU A 135 -11.05 19.88 23.00
CA LEU A 135 -10.03 18.93 23.48
C LEU A 135 -9.74 19.20 24.96
N PRO A 136 -10.47 18.54 25.89
CA PRO A 136 -10.43 18.91 27.30
C PRO A 136 -9.07 18.79 27.98
N LEU A 137 -8.17 17.97 27.44
CA LEU A 137 -6.83 17.76 28.00
C LEU A 137 -5.75 18.69 27.42
N VAL A 138 -6.10 19.58 26.48
CA VAL A 138 -5.16 20.46 25.79
C VAL A 138 -5.48 21.91 26.13
N GLU A 139 -4.60 22.59 26.86
CA GLU A 139 -4.90 23.92 27.45
C GLU A 139 -5.45 24.94 26.44
N LYS A 140 -4.80 25.12 25.29
CA LYS A 140 -5.27 26.06 24.24
C LYS A 140 -6.54 25.61 23.52
N CYS A 141 -6.80 24.32 23.46
CA CYS A 141 -7.94 23.72 22.75
C CYS A 141 -9.05 23.25 23.71
N SER A 142 -8.94 23.61 24.99
CA SER A 142 -9.85 23.18 26.06
C SER A 142 -11.18 23.94 26.10
N ILE A 143 -11.34 24.95 25.26
CA ILE A 143 -12.56 25.74 25.10
C ILE A 143 -13.13 25.47 23.70
N LEU A 144 -14.46 25.54 23.58
CA LEU A 144 -15.16 25.43 22.30
C LEU A 144 -14.61 26.44 21.29
N HIS A 145 -14.15 25.91 20.16
CA HIS A 145 -13.71 26.67 18.99
C HIS A 145 -13.95 25.81 17.74
N GLY A 146 -13.51 26.28 16.58
CA GLY A 146 -13.68 25.56 15.33
C GLY A 146 -12.58 25.84 14.31
N HIS A 147 -12.60 25.04 13.25
CA HIS A 147 -11.63 25.08 12.16
C HIS A 147 -12.31 24.79 10.83
N THR A 148 -11.65 25.21 9.76
CA THR A 148 -11.90 24.72 8.40
C THR A 148 -10.80 23.72 8.09
N SER A 149 -11.17 22.45 7.96
CA SER A 149 -10.21 21.40 7.60
C SER A 149 -10.25 21.09 6.13
N SER A 150 -9.08 20.88 5.51
CA SER A 150 -8.97 20.32 4.16
C SER A 150 -8.50 18.87 4.21
N VAL A 151 -9.00 18.05 3.30
CA VAL A 151 -8.68 16.62 3.20
C VAL A 151 -8.10 16.29 1.83
N MET A 152 -6.98 15.58 1.83
CA MET A 152 -6.45 14.88 0.65
C MET A 152 -6.55 13.37 0.89
N VAL A 153 -6.99 12.64 -0.14
CA VAL A 153 -7.16 11.19 -0.06
C VAL A 153 -6.26 10.52 -1.09
N GLU A 154 -5.47 9.56 -0.63
CA GLU A 154 -4.69 8.64 -1.44
C GLU A 154 -5.40 7.29 -1.51
N LEU A 155 -5.49 6.73 -2.71
CA LEU A 155 -6.04 5.40 -2.97
C LEU A 155 -4.91 4.54 -3.55
N VAL A 156 -4.69 3.36 -2.97
CA VAL A 156 -3.69 2.41 -3.46
C VAL A 156 -4.37 1.08 -3.74
N GLY A 157 -3.98 0.44 -4.84
CA GLY A 157 -4.44 -0.90 -5.15
C GLY A 157 -4.11 -1.34 -6.56
N GLN A 158 -4.90 -2.28 -7.05
CA GLN A 158 -4.67 -3.00 -8.29
C GLN A 158 -5.20 -2.22 -9.51
N MET A 159 -4.33 -1.88 -10.47
CA MET A 159 -4.72 -1.17 -11.69
C MET A 159 -5.28 -2.10 -12.76
N LYS A 160 -6.49 -1.81 -13.23
CA LYS A 160 -7.08 -2.48 -14.39
C LYS A 160 -7.03 -1.54 -15.60
N ASP A 161 -6.53 -2.03 -16.72
CA ASP A 161 -6.43 -1.24 -17.97
C ASP A 161 -5.67 0.10 -17.76
N ASN A 162 -4.58 0.07 -16.99
CA ASN A 162 -3.77 1.23 -16.57
C ASN A 162 -4.50 2.27 -15.72
N LEU A 163 -5.63 1.92 -15.12
CA LEU A 163 -6.41 2.80 -14.26
C LEU A 163 -6.68 2.12 -12.91
N LEU A 164 -6.43 2.82 -11.81
CA LEU A 164 -6.84 2.36 -10.48
C LEU A 164 -8.33 2.58 -10.26
N LEU A 165 -8.77 3.83 -10.42
CA LEU A 165 -10.16 4.25 -10.30
C LEU A 165 -10.35 5.55 -11.10
N ASP A 166 -11.51 5.71 -11.74
CA ASP A 166 -11.86 6.98 -12.37
C ASP A 166 -11.91 8.11 -11.34
N PHE A 167 -11.26 9.24 -11.63
CA PHE A 167 -11.19 10.38 -10.71
C PHE A 167 -12.57 10.96 -10.36
N GLY A 168 -13.55 10.92 -11.28
CA GLY A 168 -14.92 11.37 -11.02
C GLY A 168 -15.65 10.47 -10.02
N VAL A 169 -15.48 9.14 -10.16
CA VAL A 169 -16.00 8.16 -9.20
C VAL A 169 -15.34 8.32 -7.83
N ALA A 170 -14.01 8.40 -7.79
CA ALA A 170 -13.25 8.61 -6.56
C ALA A 170 -13.70 9.90 -5.85
N LYS A 171 -13.76 11.02 -6.59
CA LYS A 171 -14.19 12.32 -6.07
C LYS A 171 -15.61 12.28 -5.49
N LYS A 172 -16.54 11.57 -6.14
CA LYS A 172 -17.91 11.43 -5.65
C LYS A 172 -17.96 10.69 -4.30
N ILE A 173 -17.25 9.55 -4.19
CA ILE A 173 -17.18 8.75 -2.96
C ILE A 173 -16.54 9.56 -1.83
N ILE A 174 -15.40 10.21 -2.11
CA ILE A 174 -14.67 11.00 -1.12
C ILE A 174 -15.53 12.15 -0.61
N LYS A 175 -16.15 12.92 -1.52
CA LYS A 175 -17.01 14.04 -1.16
C LYS A 175 -18.20 13.61 -0.30
N GLU A 176 -18.83 12.48 -0.63
CA GLU A 176 -19.96 11.95 0.14
C GLU A 176 -19.56 11.69 1.59
N VAL A 177 -18.38 11.10 1.83
CA VAL A 177 -17.88 10.82 3.18
C VAL A 177 -17.48 12.11 3.90
N VAL A 178 -16.72 12.99 3.26
CA VAL A 178 -16.25 14.25 3.88
C VAL A 178 -17.45 15.11 4.31
N ASN A 179 -18.52 15.16 3.52
CA ASN A 179 -19.74 15.91 3.85
C ASN A 179 -20.44 15.45 5.14
N VAL A 180 -20.18 14.23 5.64
CA VAL A 180 -20.72 13.78 6.93
C VAL A 180 -20.17 14.61 8.09
N PHE A 181 -18.92 15.06 7.96
CA PHE A 181 -18.19 15.83 8.96
C PHE A 181 -18.50 17.33 8.90
N ASP A 182 -19.04 17.80 7.78
CA ASP A 182 -19.30 19.22 7.56
C ASP A 182 -20.44 19.76 8.45
N HIS A 183 -20.22 20.96 8.97
CA HIS A 183 -21.07 21.65 9.92
C HIS A 183 -21.44 20.78 11.14
N LYS A 184 -20.44 20.09 11.72
CA LYS A 184 -20.60 19.26 12.93
C LYS A 184 -19.84 19.81 14.13
N PHE A 185 -20.34 19.49 15.31
CA PHE A 185 -19.64 19.59 16.57
C PHE A 185 -19.07 18.22 16.94
N PHE A 186 -17.75 18.09 17.03
CA PHE A 186 -17.07 16.87 17.43
C PHE A 186 -16.78 16.85 18.92
N ILE A 187 -17.13 15.74 19.56
CA ILE A 187 -16.80 15.52 20.96
C ILE A 187 -16.66 14.03 21.23
N ASN A 188 -15.75 13.67 22.14
CA ASN A 188 -15.60 12.29 22.57
C ASN A 188 -16.87 11.83 23.32
N ARG A 189 -17.40 10.68 22.91
CA ARG A 189 -18.59 10.01 23.49
C ARG A 189 -18.46 9.79 24.99
N ARG A 190 -17.25 9.63 25.53
CA ARG A 190 -17.03 9.47 26.99
C ARG A 190 -17.57 10.64 27.83
N TYR A 191 -17.77 11.79 27.20
CA TYR A 191 -18.29 13.00 27.84
C TYR A 191 -19.82 13.09 27.80
N LEU A 192 -20.50 12.20 27.08
CA LEU A 192 -21.95 12.09 27.11
C LEU A 192 -22.41 11.57 28.48
N LYS A 193 -23.28 12.32 29.16
CA LYS A 193 -23.87 11.91 30.44
C LYS A 193 -25.29 11.39 30.32
N LYS A 194 -26.08 12.05 29.46
CA LYS A 194 -27.46 11.70 29.19
C LYS A 194 -27.85 12.27 27.83
N GLU A 195 -28.97 11.78 27.30
CA GLU A 195 -29.55 12.27 26.06
C GLU A 195 -31.07 12.24 26.16
N ASP A 196 -31.74 13.10 25.40
CA ASP A 196 -33.18 13.07 25.19
C ASP A 196 -33.49 12.76 23.70
N GLY A 197 -34.73 12.95 23.25
CA GLY A 197 -35.10 12.69 21.85
C GLY A 197 -34.37 13.56 20.82
N SER A 198 -33.77 14.68 21.24
CA SER A 198 -33.30 15.76 20.37
C SER A 198 -31.90 16.29 20.71
N HIS A 199 -31.44 16.15 21.95
CA HIS A 199 -30.18 16.70 22.43
C HIS A 199 -29.32 15.67 23.17
N TYR A 200 -28.01 15.87 23.08
CA TYR A 200 -27.02 15.27 23.96
C TYR A 200 -26.68 16.23 25.10
N HIS A 201 -26.41 15.66 26.27
CA HIS A 201 -25.89 16.39 27.42
C HIS A 201 -24.45 15.98 27.68
N ILE A 202 -23.53 16.90 27.42
CA ILE A 202 -22.07 16.71 27.49
C ILE A 202 -21.55 17.35 28.76
N GLN A 203 -20.70 16.62 29.51
CA GLN A 203 -20.15 17.10 30.76
C GLN A 203 -18.74 16.57 31.03
N PHE A 204 -17.80 17.46 31.36
CA PHE A 204 -16.41 17.10 31.68
C PHE A 204 -15.68 18.20 32.46
N GLU A 205 -14.66 17.79 33.22
CA GLU A 205 -13.70 18.70 33.85
C GLU A 205 -12.60 19.07 32.86
N GLY A 206 -12.27 20.36 32.78
CA GLY A 206 -11.18 20.88 31.96
C GLY A 206 -10.28 21.85 32.73
N PRO A 207 -9.18 22.33 32.11
CA PRO A 207 -8.25 23.30 32.71
C PRO A 207 -8.90 24.61 33.19
N LYS A 208 -10.09 24.94 32.69
CA LYS A 208 -10.87 26.14 33.07
C LYS A 208 -12.06 25.82 33.98
N GLY A 209 -12.05 24.64 34.58
CA GLY A 209 -13.10 24.14 35.46
C GLY A 209 -14.10 23.26 34.71
N MET A 210 -15.29 23.15 35.28
CA MET A 210 -16.32 22.23 34.82
C MET A 210 -17.07 22.79 33.61
N PHE A 211 -17.20 21.97 32.56
CA PHE A 211 -17.99 22.28 31.37
C PHE A 211 -19.25 21.42 31.33
N GLU A 212 -20.37 22.06 30.98
CA GLU A 212 -21.68 21.43 30.80
C GLU A 212 -22.33 22.06 29.56
N LEU A 213 -22.68 21.23 28.57
CA LEU A 213 -23.29 21.66 27.32
C LEU A 213 -24.50 20.79 26.98
N GLN A 214 -25.56 21.41 26.47
CA GLN A 214 -26.65 20.72 25.79
C GLN A 214 -26.54 21.02 24.29
N VAL A 215 -26.35 19.98 23.48
CA VAL A 215 -26.07 20.12 22.03
C VAL A 215 -27.03 19.28 21.19
N PRO A 216 -27.53 19.78 20.03
CA PRO A 216 -28.46 19.04 19.19
C PRO A 216 -27.84 17.76 18.61
N LYS A 217 -28.61 16.67 18.55
CA LYS A 217 -28.14 15.38 18.01
C LYS A 217 -27.79 15.45 16.52
N ASN A 218 -28.53 16.24 15.75
CA ASN A 218 -28.37 16.33 14.30
C ASN A 218 -27.09 17.07 13.85
N THR A 219 -26.51 17.91 14.72
CA THR A 219 -25.28 18.65 14.47
C THR A 219 -24.10 18.18 15.32
N THR A 220 -24.30 17.21 16.22
CA THR A 220 -23.23 16.65 17.07
C THR A 220 -22.81 15.28 16.55
N TYR A 221 -21.50 15.10 16.38
CA TYR A 221 -20.89 13.83 15.99
C TYR A 221 -20.04 13.31 17.16
N LEU A 222 -20.48 12.19 17.75
CA LEU A 222 -19.83 11.56 18.89
C LEU A 222 -18.71 10.62 18.44
N LEU A 223 -17.47 10.99 18.72
CA LEU A 223 -16.26 10.21 18.43
C LEU A 223 -15.96 9.20 19.56
N GLU A 224 -15.34 8.08 19.24
CA GLU A 224 -14.80 7.17 20.28
C GLU A 224 -13.49 7.70 20.90
N GLY A 225 -12.73 8.46 20.10
CA GLY A 225 -11.51 9.16 20.53
C GLY A 225 -11.72 10.66 20.78
N GLU A 226 -10.66 11.34 21.20
CA GLU A 226 -10.63 12.81 21.22
C GLU A 226 -10.75 13.39 19.80
N ALA A 227 -11.31 14.60 19.67
CA ALA A 227 -11.55 15.26 18.39
C ALA A 227 -10.27 15.84 17.75
N THR A 228 -9.20 15.06 17.69
CA THR A 228 -7.92 15.44 17.07
C THR A 228 -7.91 15.06 15.59
N VAL A 229 -7.05 15.72 14.81
CA VAL A 229 -6.86 15.39 13.38
C VAL A 229 -6.48 13.94 13.12
N GLU A 230 -5.71 13.30 14.00
CA GLU A 230 -5.34 11.87 13.91
C GLU A 230 -6.56 10.94 14.03
N ASN A 231 -7.50 11.28 14.93
CA ASN A 231 -8.72 10.49 15.08
C ASN A 231 -9.71 10.78 13.97
N LEU A 232 -9.81 12.04 13.51
CA LEU A 232 -10.65 12.40 12.37
C LEU A 232 -10.21 11.71 11.08
N SER A 233 -8.90 11.62 10.80
CA SER A 233 -8.41 10.87 9.64
C SER A 233 -8.77 9.38 9.72
N SER A 234 -8.68 8.79 10.92
CA SER A 234 -9.12 7.41 11.17
C SER A 234 -10.62 7.20 10.92
N GLU A 235 -11.47 8.13 11.36
CA GLU A 235 -12.92 8.07 11.12
C GLU A 235 -13.26 8.20 9.64
N ILE A 236 -12.59 9.09 8.91
CA ILE A 236 -12.76 9.23 7.46
C ILE A 236 -12.39 7.91 6.76
N ILE A 237 -11.27 7.27 7.13
CA ILE A 237 -10.87 5.96 6.57
C ILE A 237 -11.94 4.91 6.83
N LYS A 238 -12.49 4.82 8.05
CA LYS A 238 -13.55 3.86 8.40
C LYS A 238 -14.80 4.02 7.54
N LEU A 239 -15.15 5.26 7.17
CA LEU A 239 -16.30 5.55 6.31
C LEU A 239 -16.00 5.38 4.81
N LEU A 240 -14.75 5.65 4.38
CA LEU A 240 -14.31 5.46 3.00
C LEU A 240 -14.15 3.98 2.64
N ALA A 241 -13.45 3.20 3.48
CA ALA A 241 -13.08 1.81 3.22
C ALA A 241 -14.24 0.93 2.69
N PRO A 242 -15.44 0.89 3.31
CA PRO A 242 -16.54 0.06 2.82
C PRO A 242 -17.16 0.56 1.50
N LYS A 243 -16.94 1.82 1.13
CA LYS A 243 -17.43 2.41 -0.12
C LYS A 243 -16.46 2.21 -1.29
N MET A 244 -15.24 1.73 -1.02
CA MET A 244 -14.22 1.58 -2.05
C MET A 244 -14.39 0.30 -2.88
N PRO A 245 -14.20 0.38 -4.21
CA PRO A 245 -14.19 -0.79 -5.10
C PRO A 245 -13.19 -1.86 -4.67
N SER A 246 -13.44 -3.12 -5.01
CA SER A 246 -12.64 -4.29 -4.56
C SER A 246 -11.16 -4.25 -4.91
N ASN A 247 -10.79 -3.51 -5.95
CA ASN A 247 -9.41 -3.37 -6.37
C ASN A 247 -8.63 -2.31 -5.59
N VAL A 248 -9.28 -1.50 -4.74
CA VAL A 248 -8.61 -0.60 -3.79
C VAL A 248 -8.29 -1.39 -2.52
N GLU A 249 -7.01 -1.42 -2.18
CA GLU A 249 -6.43 -2.26 -1.12
C GLU A 249 -5.95 -1.43 0.07
N ALA A 250 -5.66 -0.14 -0.13
CA ALA A 250 -5.30 0.76 0.96
C ALA A 250 -5.79 2.19 0.70
N LEU A 251 -5.93 2.94 1.80
CA LEU A 251 -6.36 4.34 1.83
C LEU A 251 -5.37 5.15 2.66
N GLY A 252 -4.92 6.26 2.09
CA GLY A 252 -4.29 7.36 2.81
C GLY A 252 -5.27 8.50 3.00
N VAL A 253 -5.37 9.04 4.21
CA VAL A 253 -6.12 10.27 4.49
C VAL A 253 -5.19 11.26 5.16
N TYR A 254 -5.08 12.43 4.55
CA TYR A 254 -4.31 13.58 5.02
C TYR A 254 -5.32 14.66 5.37
N ILE A 255 -5.26 15.17 6.59
CA ILE A 255 -6.15 16.23 7.07
C ILE A 255 -5.33 17.38 7.63
N TYR A 256 -5.73 18.60 7.31
CA TYR A 256 -5.11 19.82 7.81
C TYR A 256 -6.13 20.59 8.66
N GLU A 257 -5.76 21.00 9.87
CA GLU A 257 -6.62 21.80 10.79
C GLU A 257 -6.47 23.32 10.54
N GLY A 258 -5.49 23.69 9.70
CA GLY A 258 -5.21 25.06 9.29
C GLY A 258 -3.90 25.10 8.51
N TYR A 259 -3.35 26.30 8.27
CA TYR A 259 -2.09 26.45 7.55
C TYR A 259 -0.94 25.70 8.26
N ASN A 260 -0.30 24.77 7.54
CA ASN A 260 0.91 24.01 7.94
C ASN A 260 0.77 23.04 9.13
N LYS A 261 -0.45 22.70 9.58
CA LYS A 261 -0.68 21.70 10.63
C LYS A 261 -1.63 20.64 10.13
N GLY A 262 -1.13 19.42 9.97
CA GLY A 262 -1.93 18.29 9.54
C GLY A 262 -1.42 16.97 10.07
N SER A 263 -2.24 15.94 9.88
CA SER A 263 -1.95 14.56 10.21
C SER A 263 -2.27 13.69 9.00
N HIS A 264 -1.59 12.55 8.89
CA HIS A 264 -1.94 11.56 7.89
C HIS A 264 -1.91 10.16 8.47
N ILE A 265 -2.80 9.31 7.95
CA ILE A 265 -2.83 7.88 8.23
C ILE A 265 -2.99 7.15 6.91
N ILE A 266 -2.24 6.07 6.76
CA ILE A 266 -2.40 5.11 5.67
C ILE A 266 -2.81 3.78 6.30
N SER A 267 -3.85 3.16 5.75
CA SER A 267 -4.40 1.91 6.27
C SER A 267 -4.77 0.97 5.14
N ASN A 268 -4.44 -0.31 5.31
CA ASN A 268 -4.92 -1.37 4.43
C ASN A 268 -6.41 -1.63 4.70
N ILE A 269 -7.17 -1.86 3.64
CA ILE A 269 -8.56 -2.29 3.73
C ILE A 269 -8.58 -3.81 3.92
N SER A 270 -8.79 -4.26 5.15
CA SER A 270 -9.12 -5.67 5.41
C SER A 270 -10.60 -5.89 5.06
N ARG A 271 -10.87 -6.80 4.13
CA ARG A 271 -12.24 -7.21 3.75
C ARG A 271 -12.56 -8.60 4.26
#